data_AF-Q2SNE1-F1
#
_entry.id   AF-Q2SNE1-F1
#
_cell.length_a   1.000
_cell.length_b   1.000
_cell.length_c   1.000
_cell.angle_alpha   90.00
_cell.angle_beta   90.00
_cell.angle_gamma   90.00
#
_symmetry.space_group_name_H-M   'P 1'
#
loop_
_entity.id
_entity.type
_entity.pdbx_description
1 polymer ?
#
loop_
_entity_poly.entity_id
_entity_poly.type
_entity_poly.pdbx_seq_one_letter_code
_entity_poly.pdbx_strand_id
1 'polypeptide(L)'
;MALITRLTRLFKADMHAVLDRLEEPDALLRQAIREMEEEVSQNARRLQAKEFEIQQVNGRVKEVEKSLGGLEGQLDLCFEAQNEKLARNLLRRKLEGELLLTQFRQQAQPTD
;
A
#
# COMPACT_ATOMS: atom_id res chain seq x y z
N MET A 1 -9.09 9.72 -14.24
CA MET A 1 -8.83 11.17 -14.04
C MET A 1 -8.96 12.04 -15.29
N ALA A 2 -8.44 11.67 -16.47
CA ALA A 2 -8.32 12.60 -17.62
C ALA A 2 -9.59 12.87 -18.44
N LEU A 3 -10.60 11.99 -18.39
CA LEU A 3 -11.80 12.12 -19.23
C LEU A 3 -12.83 13.07 -18.61
N ILE A 4 -13.13 12.92 -17.32
CA ILE A 4 -14.15 13.72 -16.63
C ILE A 4 -13.69 15.18 -16.46
N THR A 5 -12.43 15.44 -16.08
CA THR A 5 -11.92 16.82 -16.00
C THR A 5 -11.86 17.52 -17.36
N ARG A 6 -11.61 16.78 -18.45
CA ARG A 6 -11.75 17.32 -19.82
C ARG A 6 -13.19 17.66 -20.12
N LEU A 7 -14.13 16.78 -19.75
CA LEU A 7 -15.55 16.99 -19.95
C LEU A 7 -16.01 18.23 -19.19
N THR A 8 -15.75 18.35 -17.89
CA THR A 8 -16.15 19.51 -17.10
C THR A 8 -15.54 20.82 -17.62
N ARG A 9 -14.29 20.78 -18.13
CA ARG A 9 -13.62 21.96 -18.70
C ARG A 9 -14.17 22.36 -20.07
N LEU A 10 -14.54 21.38 -20.90
CA LEU A 10 -15.21 21.63 -22.19
C LEU A 10 -16.63 22.16 -21.96
N PHE A 11 -17.36 21.56 -21.01
CA PHE A 11 -18.69 21.98 -20.63
C PHE A 11 -18.69 23.41 -20.08
N LYS A 12 -17.81 23.77 -19.13
CA LYS A 12 -17.79 25.13 -18.52
C LYS A 12 -17.56 26.27 -19.52
N ALA A 13 -16.90 25.99 -20.66
CA ALA A 13 -16.69 26.97 -21.73
C ALA A 13 -17.88 27.06 -22.72
N ASP A 14 -18.58 25.95 -22.96
CA ASP A 14 -19.70 25.84 -23.93
C ASP A 14 -21.10 25.69 -23.28
N MET A 15 -21.21 25.81 -21.94
CA MET A 15 -22.46 25.57 -21.17
C MET A 15 -23.64 26.33 -21.77
N HIS A 16 -23.49 27.60 -22.12
CA HIS A 16 -24.61 28.40 -22.63
C HIS A 16 -25.12 27.95 -24.01
N ALA A 17 -24.30 27.36 -24.87
CA ALA A 17 -24.71 26.95 -26.22
C ALA A 17 -25.14 25.47 -26.30
N VAL A 18 -24.63 24.63 -25.40
CA VAL A 18 -24.92 23.19 -25.36
C VAL A 18 -26.12 22.88 -24.46
N LEU A 19 -26.36 23.66 -23.40
CA LEU A 19 -27.57 23.54 -22.56
C LEU A 19 -28.85 23.88 -23.33
N ASP A 20 -28.81 24.82 -24.27
CA ASP A 20 -29.95 25.17 -25.12
C ASP A 20 -30.32 24.05 -26.13
N ARG A 21 -29.45 23.05 -26.32
CA ARG A 21 -29.63 21.94 -27.28
C ARG A 21 -29.84 20.57 -26.64
N LEU A 22 -29.83 20.47 -25.31
CA LEU A 22 -29.98 19.21 -24.59
C LEU A 22 -31.39 19.13 -23.99
N GLU A 23 -32.23 18.28 -24.57
CA GLU A 23 -33.63 18.10 -24.15
C GLU A 23 -33.78 17.56 -22.70
N GLU A 24 -32.76 16.93 -22.09
CA GLU A 24 -32.83 16.38 -20.73
C GLU A 24 -31.51 16.48 -19.92
N PRO A 25 -31.18 17.65 -19.36
CA PRO A 25 -29.96 17.84 -18.55
C PRO A 25 -29.96 17.03 -17.23
N ASP A 26 -31.14 16.69 -16.72
CA ASP A 26 -31.31 15.95 -15.46
C ASP A 26 -30.83 14.49 -15.59
N ALA A 27 -31.00 13.88 -16.76
CA ALA A 27 -30.55 12.51 -17.03
C ALA A 27 -29.01 12.39 -17.00
N LEU A 28 -28.30 13.38 -17.55
CA LEU A 28 -26.85 13.44 -17.56
C LEU A 28 -26.26 13.62 -16.16
N LEU A 29 -26.85 14.50 -15.34
CA LEU A 29 -26.43 14.68 -13.95
C LEU A 29 -26.61 13.40 -13.13
N ARG A 30 -27.75 12.71 -13.30
CA ARG A 30 -28.00 11.41 -12.64
C ARG A 30 -27.00 10.35 -13.08
N GLN A 31 -26.58 10.33 -14.35
CA GLN A 31 -25.55 9.42 -14.82
C GLN A 31 -24.19 9.77 -14.22
N ALA A 32 -23.80 11.04 -14.20
CA ALA A 32 -22.55 11.47 -13.59
C ALA A 32 -22.49 11.10 -12.10
N ILE A 33 -23.59 11.21 -11.36
CA ILE A 33 -23.69 10.77 -9.96
C ILE A 33 -23.46 9.27 -9.84
N ARG A 34 -24.09 8.45 -10.69
CA ARG A 34 -23.87 6.99 -10.69
C ARG A 34 -22.42 6.62 -10.98
N GLU A 35 -21.80 7.27 -11.96
CA GLU A 35 -20.39 7.04 -12.29
C GLU A 35 -19.47 7.42 -11.12
N MET A 36 -19.77 8.53 -10.41
CA MET A 36 -19.03 8.93 -9.21
C MET A 36 -19.22 7.94 -8.06
N GLU A 37 -20.44 7.46 -7.82
CA GLU A 37 -20.73 6.44 -6.80
C GLU A 37 -19.99 5.12 -7.10
N GLU A 38 -19.93 4.73 -8.37
CA GLU A 38 -19.20 3.54 -8.80
C GLU A 38 -17.69 3.71 -8.56
N GLU A 39 -17.10 4.85 -8.94
CA GLU A 39 -15.69 5.16 -8.67
C GLU A 39 -15.38 5.17 -7.16
N VAL A 40 -16.25 5.74 -6.32
CA VAL A 40 -16.11 5.68 -4.86
C VAL A 40 -16.11 4.24 -4.38
N SER A 41 -17.04 3.41 -4.86
CA SER A 41 -17.10 2.00 -4.48
C SER A 41 -15.86 1.21 -4.91
N GLN A 42 -15.33 1.49 -6.10
CA GLN A 42 -14.12 0.85 -6.61
C GLN A 42 -12.89 1.29 -5.80
N ASN A 43 -12.79 2.57 -5.46
CA ASN A 43 -11.70 3.08 -4.64
C ASN A 43 -11.74 2.53 -3.21
N ALA A 44 -12.93 2.38 -2.62
CA ALA A 44 -13.09 1.73 -1.32
C ALA A 44 -12.59 0.28 -1.33
N ARG A 45 -12.92 -0.50 -2.38
CA ARG A 45 -12.40 -1.86 -2.55
C ARG A 45 -10.89 -1.90 -2.72
N ARG A 46 -10.32 -0.98 -3.50
CA ARG A 46 -8.86 -0.85 -3.66
C ARG A 46 -8.17 -0.52 -2.34
N LEU A 47 -8.74 0.40 -1.57
CA LEU A 47 -8.24 0.76 -0.25
C LEU A 47 -8.24 -0.45 0.69
N GLN A 48 -9.36 -1.18 0.77
CA GLN A 48 -9.46 -2.39 1.58
C GLN A 48 -8.43 -3.46 1.19
N ALA A 49 -8.22 -3.66 -0.12
CA ALA A 49 -7.19 -4.58 -0.61
C ALA A 49 -5.77 -4.14 -0.19
N LYS A 50 -5.49 -2.84 -0.25
CA LYS A 50 -4.21 -2.26 0.20
C LYS A 50 -4.02 -2.38 1.71
N GLU A 51 -5.06 -2.15 2.50
CA GLU A 51 -5.02 -2.36 3.94
C GLU A 51 -4.70 -3.82 4.30
N PHE A 52 -5.31 -4.77 3.59
CA PHE A 52 -5.01 -6.19 3.77
C PHE A 52 -3.56 -6.53 3.42
N GLU A 53 -3.05 -5.98 2.32
CA GLU A 53 -1.64 -6.12 1.91
C GLU A 53 -0.69 -5.59 2.99
N ILE A 54 -0.96 -4.39 3.52
CA ILE A 54 -0.20 -3.78 4.62
C ILE A 54 -0.24 -4.66 5.87
N GLN A 55 -1.41 -5.20 6.24
CA GLN A 55 -1.55 -6.09 7.39
C GLN A 55 -0.71 -7.37 7.21
N GLN A 56 -0.72 -7.97 6.02
CA GLN A 56 0.07 -9.17 5.74
C GLN A 56 1.59 -8.89 5.84
N VAL A 57 2.05 -7.79 5.25
CA VAL A 57 3.48 -7.38 5.33
C VAL A 57 3.87 -7.12 6.78
N ASN A 58 3.05 -6.40 7.54
CA ASN A 58 3.29 -6.13 8.96
C ASN A 58 3.35 -7.42 9.80
N GLY A 59 2.50 -8.41 9.49
CA GLY A 59 2.56 -9.72 10.12
C GLY A 59 3.91 -10.42 9.91
N ARG A 60 4.40 -10.42 8.66
CA ARG A 60 5.71 -10.99 8.30
C ARG A 60 6.87 -10.25 8.96
N VAL A 61 6.81 -8.92 9.02
CA VAL A 61 7.83 -8.10 9.71
C VAL A 61 7.91 -8.50 11.19
N LYS A 62 6.77 -8.61 11.88
CA LYS A 62 6.74 -9.02 13.30
C LYS A 62 7.31 -10.42 13.53
N GLU A 63 7.08 -11.36 12.61
CA GLU A 63 7.63 -12.71 12.70
C GLU A 63 9.16 -12.73 12.56
N VAL A 64 9.69 -11.94 11.62
CA VAL A 64 11.13 -11.76 11.44
C VAL A 64 11.75 -11.07 12.66
N GLU A 65 11.14 -10.00 13.17
CA GLU A 65 11.59 -9.30 14.38
C GLU A 65 11.63 -10.23 15.60
N LYS A 66 10.61 -11.06 15.80
CA LYS A 66 10.59 -12.07 16.86
C LYS A 66 11.72 -13.09 16.70
N SER A 67 11.97 -13.54 15.47
CA SER A 67 13.05 -14.48 15.17
C SER A 67 14.43 -13.87 15.44
N LEU A 68 14.62 -12.60 15.10
CA LEU A 68 15.85 -11.84 15.38
C LEU A 68 16.08 -11.67 16.88
N GLY A 69 15.07 -11.27 17.64
CA GLY A 69 15.20 -11.14 19.11
C GLY A 69 15.55 -12.47 19.79
N GLY A 70 15.02 -13.59 19.29
CA GLY A 70 15.41 -14.92 19.76
C GLY A 70 16.85 -15.32 19.42
N LEU A 71 17.41 -14.79 18.33
CA LEU A 71 18.81 -14.99 17.94
C LEU A 71 19.77 -14.15 18.77
N GLU A 72 19.36 -12.95 19.19
CA GLU A 72 20.17 -12.09 20.08
C GLU A 72 20.43 -12.77 21.43
N GLY A 73 19.40 -13.31 22.08
CA GLY A 73 19.59 -14.05 23.34
C GLY A 73 20.43 -15.32 23.19
N GLN A 74 20.39 -15.99 22.03
CA GLN A 74 21.26 -17.13 21.73
C GLN A 74 22.71 -16.71 21.48
N LEU A 75 22.92 -15.53 20.89
CA LEU A 75 24.26 -14.98 20.65
C LEU A 75 24.94 -14.63 21.98
N ASP A 76 24.23 -14.02 22.91
CA ASP A 76 24.76 -13.69 24.25
C ASP A 76 25.27 -14.96 24.96
N LEU A 77 24.46 -16.03 24.96
CA LEU A 77 24.85 -17.33 25.51
C LEU A 77 26.03 -17.97 24.76
N CYS A 78 26.13 -17.79 23.44
CA CYS A 78 27.26 -18.31 22.66
C CYS A 78 28.56 -17.54 22.94
N PHE A 79 28.48 -16.24 23.21
CA PHE A 79 29.63 -15.43 23.63
C PHE A 79 30.10 -15.82 25.03
N GLU A 80 29.18 -16.05 25.97
CA GLU A 80 29.50 -16.58 27.30
C GLU A 80 30.17 -17.96 27.23
N ALA A 81 29.70 -18.82 26.33
CA ALA A 81 30.23 -20.17 26.12
C ALA A 81 31.50 -20.23 25.23
N GLN A 82 32.04 -19.08 24.77
CA GLN A 82 33.19 -18.97 23.86
C GLN A 82 33.09 -19.82 22.58
N ASN A 83 31.88 -20.14 22.12
CA ASN A 83 31.67 -20.96 20.93
C ASN A 83 31.60 -20.08 19.67
N GLU A 84 32.76 -19.63 19.21
CA GLU A 84 32.87 -18.73 18.06
C GLU A 84 32.25 -19.29 16.76
N LYS A 85 32.34 -20.61 16.53
CA LYS A 85 31.77 -21.22 15.31
C LYS A 85 30.26 -21.10 15.29
N LEU A 86 29.61 -21.30 16.44
CA LEU A 86 28.17 -21.14 16.57
C LEU A 86 27.76 -19.67 16.51
N ALA A 87 28.50 -18.79 17.18
CA ALA A 87 28.28 -17.35 17.14
C ALA A 87 28.35 -16.78 15.70
N ARG A 88 29.34 -17.19 14.90
CA ARG A 88 29.45 -16.76 13.49
C ARG A 88 28.25 -17.19 12.64
N ASN A 89 27.72 -18.39 12.85
CA ASN A 89 26.53 -18.87 12.13
C ASN A 89 25.26 -18.10 12.56
N LEU A 90 25.10 -17.83 13.85
CA LEU A 90 23.97 -17.05 14.37
C LEU A 90 24.03 -15.59 13.91
N LEU A 91 25.22 -14.98 13.87
CA LEU A 91 25.44 -13.64 13.31
C LEU A 91 25.07 -13.58 11.82
N ARG A 92 25.47 -14.57 11.02
CA ARG A 92 25.06 -14.64 9.61
C ARG A 92 23.53 -14.67 9.46
N ARG A 93 22.85 -15.52 10.24
CA ARG A 93 21.38 -15.59 10.24
C ARG A 93 20.73 -14.27 10.70
N LYS A 94 21.33 -13.57 11.66
CA LYS A 94 20.88 -12.24 12.11
C LYS A 94 20.97 -11.22 10.97
N LEU A 95 22.12 -11.11 10.32
CA LEU A 95 22.35 -10.22 9.18
C LEU A 95 21.39 -10.50 8.01
N GLU A 96 21.14 -11.77 7.69
CA GLU A 96 20.16 -12.15 6.67
C GLU A 96 18.74 -11.72 7.04
N GLY A 97 18.34 -11.89 8.30
CA GLY A 97 17.04 -11.44 8.79
C GLY A 97 16.89 -9.91 8.77
N GLU A 98 17.92 -9.17 9.16
CA GLU A 98 17.94 -7.70 9.11
C GLU A 98 17.86 -7.17 7.67
N LEU A 99 18.53 -7.84 6.72
CA LEU A 99 18.44 -7.51 5.30
C LEU A 99 17.00 -7.70 4.79
N LEU A 100 16.37 -8.84 5.10
CA LEU A 100 14.97 -9.10 4.74
C LEU A 100 14.02 -8.07 5.35
N LEU A 101 14.25 -7.68 6.59
CA LEU A 101 13.47 -6.67 7.29
C LEU A 101 13.59 -5.30 6.61
N THR A 102 14.80 -4.95 6.18
CA THR A 102 15.06 -3.73 5.40
C THR A 102 14.34 -3.77 4.06
N GLN A 103 14.33 -4.90 3.36
CA GLN A 103 13.59 -5.07 2.10
C GLN A 103 12.08 -4.97 2.31
N PHE A 104 11.52 -5.58 3.36
CA PHE A 104 10.10 -5.45 3.66
C PHE A 104 9.71 -4.03 4.06
N ARG A 105 10.58 -3.29 4.77
CA ARG A 105 10.37 -1.86 5.07
C ARG A 105 10.38 -1.00 3.81
N GLN A 106 11.24 -1.29 2.83
CA GLN A 106 11.24 -0.60 1.54
C GLN A 106 9.99 -0.90 0.72
N GLN A 107 9.49 -2.14 0.75
CA GLN A 107 8.22 -2.52 0.10
C GLN A 107 7.00 -1.89 0.79
N ALA A 108 7.09 -1.59 2.09
CA ALA A 108 6.04 -0.94 2.86
C ALA A 108 6.04 0.60 2.71
N GLN A 109 7.08 1.21 2.12
CA GLN A 109 7.05 2.64 1.79
C GLN A 109 6.21 2.83 0.52
N PRO A 110 5.11 3.60 0.57
CA PRO A 110 4.35 3.90 -0.63
C PRO A 110 5.24 4.69 -1.58
N THR A 111 5.36 4.21 -2.82
CA THR A 111 5.94 5.01 -3.90
C THR A 111 4.97 6.17 -4.16
N ASP A 112 5.44 7.39 -3.91
CA ASP A 112 4.70 8.65 -4.16
C ASP A 112 4.19 8.77 -5.61
#